data_AF-A0AAE1S750-F1
#
_entry.id   AF-A0AAE1S750-F1
#
_cell.length_a   1.000
_cell.length_b   1.000
_cell.length_c   1.000
_cell.angle_alpha   90.00
_cell.angle_beta   90.00
_cell.angle_gamma   90.00
#
_symmetry.space_group_name_H-M   'P 1'
#
loop_
_entity.id
_entity.type
_entity.pdbx_description
1 polymer ?
#
loop_
_entity_poly.entity_id
_entity_poly.type
_entity_poly.pdbx_seq_one_letter_code
_entity_poly.pdbx_strand_id
1 'polypeptide(L)' 'MELFDGRRIVASVFADFKGKFQLPFFAKQCMVGVVKLDEFITHELPFEKINEGFQLLVDGKSLRCLLHL' A
#
# COMPACT_ATOMS: atom_id res chain seq x y z
N MET A 1 9.59 -19.94 -16.01
CA MET A 1 10.26 -19.57 -17.28
C MET A 1 11.65 -19.10 -16.93
N GLU A 2 12.68 -19.92 -17.18
CA GLU A 2 14.06 -19.48 -17.04
C GLU A 2 14.43 -18.68 -18.29
N LEU A 3 14.99 -17.49 -18.07
CA LEU A 3 15.63 -16.71 -19.13
C LEU A 3 17.04 -17.28 -19.35
N PHE A 4 17.60 -17.02 -20.52
CA PHE A 4 19.02 -17.30 -20.77
C PHE A 4 19.88 -16.68 -19.66
N ASP A 5 20.98 -17.36 -19.31
CA ASP A 5 21.96 -16.91 -18.33
C ASP A 5 21.51 -17.01 -16.85
N GLY A 6 20.59 -17.94 -16.53
CA GLY A 6 20.20 -18.28 -15.15
C GLY A 6 19.25 -17.27 -14.47
N ARG A 7 18.74 -16.29 -15.21
CA ARG A 7 17.78 -15.30 -14.70
C ARG A 7 16.35 -15.84 -14.70
N ARG A 8 15.51 -15.36 -13.80
CA ARG A 8 14.08 -15.75 -13.72
C ARG A 8 13.22 -14.50 -13.64
N ILE A 9 12.12 -14.50 -14.39
CA ILE A 9 11.02 -13.55 -14.18
C ILE A 9 10.08 -14.18 -13.16
N VAL A 10 9.93 -13.51 -12.03
CA VAL A 10 8.97 -13.86 -10.99
C VAL A 10 7.99 -12.70 -10.88
N ALA A 11 6.71 -13.02 -10.89
CA ALA A 11 5.63 -12.07 -10.69
C ALA A 11 4.86 -12.45 -9.43
N SER A 12 4.17 -11.48 -8.84
CA SER A 12 3.34 -11.73 -7.68
C SER A 12 2.05 -10.92 -7.76
N VAL A 13 0.98 -11.51 -7.24
CA VAL A 13 -0.28 -10.82 -7.00
C VAL A 13 -0.40 -10.63 -5.50
N PHE A 14 -0.47 -9.38 -5.04
CA PHE A 14 -0.53 -9.04 -3.62
C PHE A 14 0.63 -9.66 -2.80
N ALA A 15 1.85 -9.67 -3.35
CA ALA A 15 3.04 -10.24 -2.70
C ALA A 15 2.87 -11.72 -2.25
N ASP A 16 2.03 -12.49 -2.95
CA ASP A 16 1.69 -13.89 -2.69
C ASP A 16 1.07 -14.10 -1.31
N PHE A 17 0.44 -13.05 -0.80
CA PHE A 17 -0.03 -12.97 0.56
C PHE A 17 -1.43 -13.60 0.69
N LYS A 18 -1.54 -14.61 1.56
CA LYS A 18 -2.80 -15.28 1.90
C LYS A 18 -3.60 -14.39 2.83
N GLY A 19 -4.39 -13.47 2.27
CA GLY A 19 -5.11 -12.42 2.99
C GLY A 19 -5.75 -12.86 4.31
N LYS A 20 -6.58 -13.91 4.32
CA LYS A 20 -7.27 -14.36 5.54
C LYS A 20 -6.33 -14.80 6.67
N PHE A 21 -5.21 -15.44 6.34
CA PHE A 21 -4.31 -16.03 7.33
C PHE A 21 -3.15 -15.10 7.69
N GLN A 22 -2.58 -14.40 6.72
CA GLN A 22 -1.35 -13.62 6.90
C GLN A 22 -1.63 -12.15 7.24
N LEU A 23 -2.76 -11.57 6.82
CA LEU A 23 -3.05 -10.14 7.04
C LEU A 23 -3.26 -9.77 8.50
N PRO A 24 -3.95 -10.58 9.33
CA PRO A 24 -4.06 -10.27 10.76
C PRO A 24 -2.69 -10.25 11.45
N PHE A 25 -1.79 -11.16 11.06
CA PHE A 25 -0.44 -11.19 11.59
C PHE A 25 0.35 -9.94 11.18
N PHE A 26 0.28 -9.54 9.91
CA PHE A 26 0.95 -8.33 9.42
C PHE A 26 0.39 -7.05 10.06
N ALA A 27 -0.93 -6.94 10.22
CA ALA A 27 -1.54 -5.82 10.94
C ALA A 27 -0.98 -5.70 12.37
N LYS A 28 -0.83 -6.83 13.08
CA LYS A 28 -0.19 -6.84 14.40
C LYS A 28 1.25 -6.33 14.35
N GLN A 29 2.04 -6.70 13.33
CA GLN A 29 3.40 -6.20 13.15
C GLN A 29 3.43 -4.68 12.95
N CYS A 30 2.51 -4.13 12.17
CA CYS A 30 2.37 -2.69 12.00
C CYS A 30 2.02 -1.98 13.31
N MET A 31 1.08 -2.54 14.09
CA MET A 31 0.67 -1.96 15.38
C MET A 31 1.79 -1.93 16.42
N VAL A 32 2.70 -2.90 16.41
CA VAL A 32 3.88 -2.91 17.31
C VAL A 32 5.06 -2.12 16.74
N GLY A 33 4.88 -1.42 15.61
CA GLY A 33 5.88 -0.54 15.02
C GLY A 33 6.98 -1.23 14.21
N VAL A 34 6.84 -2.52 13.90
CA VAL A 34 7.80 -3.24 13.02
C VAL A 34 7.75 -2.68 11.60
N VAL A 35 6.57 -2.23 11.16
CA VAL A 35 6.39 -1.49 9.93
C VAL A 35 5.71 -0.17 10.26
N LYS A 36 6.37 0.95 9.92
CA LYS A 36 5.84 2.29 10.14
C LYS A 36 4.92 2.69 8.99
N LEU A 37 3.61 2.54 9.18
CA LEU A 37 2.62 2.89 8.15
C LEU A 37 2.35 4.40 8.07
N ASP A 38 2.49 5.11 9.17
CA ASP A 38 2.12 6.53 9.27
C ASP A 38 2.95 7.40 8.33
N GLU A 39 4.21 7.04 8.08
CA GLU A 39 5.11 7.76 7.17
C GLU A 39 4.63 7.73 5.69
N PHE A 40 3.72 6.82 5.33
CA PHE A 40 3.13 6.77 3.99
C PHE A 40 1.91 7.69 3.85
N ILE A 41 1.31 8.15 4.96
CA ILE A 41 0.16 9.05 4.94
C ILE A 41 0.69 10.47 4.73
N THR A 42 0.45 11.01 3.55
CA THR A 42 0.92 12.36 3.18
C THR A 42 -0.18 13.41 3.26
N HIS A 43 -1.44 12.97 3.17
CA HIS A 43 -2.61 13.84 3.14
C HIS A 43 -3.74 13.19 3.93
N GLU A 44 -4.54 14.03 4.57
CA GLU A 44 -5.77 13.63 5.24
C GLU A 44 -6.88 14.57 4.79
N LEU A 45 -8.00 14.01 4.33
CA LEU A 45 -9.15 14.77 3.82
C LEU A 45 -10.45 14.19 4.38
N PRO A 46 -11.50 15.02 4.55
CA PRO A 46 -12.85 14.51 4.77
C PRO A 46 -13.38 13.85 3.48
N PHE A 47 -14.26 12.85 3.60
CA PHE A 47 -14.73 12.02 2.49
C PHE A 47 -15.47 12.82 1.41
N GLU A 48 -16.13 13.93 1.78
CA GLU A 48 -16.78 14.85 0.85
C GLU A 48 -15.80 15.45 -0.17
N LYS A 49 -14.50 15.47 0.17
CA LYS A 49 -13.42 15.95 -0.69
C LYS A 49 -12.71 14.83 -1.46
N ILE A 50 -13.35 13.68 -1.66
CA ILE A 50 -12.76 12.54 -2.38
C ILE A 50 -12.14 12.92 -3.74
N ASN A 51 -12.74 13.85 -4.47
CA ASN A 51 -12.22 14.34 -5.76
C ASN A 51 -10.89 15.09 -5.62
N GLU A 52 -10.69 15.84 -4.53
CA GLU A 52 -9.40 16.48 -4.21
C GLU A 52 -8.33 15.40 -3.98
N GLY A 53 -8.66 14.30 -3.30
CA GLY A 53 -7.78 13.14 -3.12
C GLY A 53 -7.36 12.49 -4.44
N PHE A 54 -8.30 12.34 -5.40
CA PHE A 54 -7.97 11.85 -6.73
C PHE A 54 -7.06 12.82 -7.50
N GLN A 55 -7.29 14.13 -7.40
CA GLN A 55 -6.42 15.12 -8.05
C GLN A 55 -4.99 15.06 -7.49
N LEU A 56 -4.82 14.94 -6.17
CA LEU A 56 -3.52 14.80 -5.53
C LEU A 56 -2.75 13.55 -6.01
N LEU A 57 -3.47 12.45 -6.28
CA LEU A 57 -2.87 11.24 -6.84
C LEU A 57 -2.40 11.47 -8.29
N VAL A 58 -3.25 12.05 -9.14
CA VAL A 58 -2.92 12.31 -10.55
C VAL A 58 -1.77 13.31 -10.70
N ASP A 59 -1.73 14.33 -9.85
CA ASP A 59 -0.66 15.33 -9.81
C ASP A 59 0.67 14.78 -9.27
N GLY A 60 0.70 13.53 -8.77
CA GLY A 60 1.89 12.94 -8.14
C GLY A 60 2.28 13.60 -6.81
N LYS A 61 1.35 14.31 -6.17
CA LYS A 61 1.59 15.04 -4.90
C LYS A 61 1.33 14.19 -3.67
N SER A 62 0.66 13.05 -3.81
CA SER A 62 0.30 12.16 -2.69
C SER A 62 0.95 10.78 -2.81
N LEU A 63 1.49 10.29 -1.69
CA LEU A 63 1.84 8.87 -1.54
C LEU A 63 0.58 8.09 -1.14
N ARG A 64 -0.05 8.47 -0.03
CA ARG A 64 -1.39 8.03 0.38
C ARG A 64 -2.17 9.22 0.95
N CYS A 65 -3.46 9.23 0.64
CA CYS A 65 -4.45 10.14 1.22
C CYS A 65 -5.39 9.33 2.12
N LEU A 66 -5.44 9.64 3.40
CA LEU A 66 -6.44 9.09 4.32
C LEU A 66 -7.75 9.87 4.16
N LEU A 67 -8.86 9.16 4.07
CA LEU A 67 -10.19 9.77 4.00
C LEU A 67 -10.96 9.49 5.29
N HIS A 68 -11.42 10.56 5.93
CA HIS A 68 -12.23 10.50 7.15
C HIS A 68 -13.71 10.66 6.81
N LEU A 69 -14.57 9.82 7.39
CA LEU A 69 -16.03 9.90 7.26
C LEU A 69 -16.64 10.97 8.17
#